data_AF-A0A3C1EXC2-F1
#
_entry.id   AF-A0A3C1EXC2-F1
#
_cell.length_a   1.000
_cell.length_b   1.000
_cell.length_c   1.000
_cell.angle_alpha   90.00
_cell.angle_beta   90.00
_cell.angle_gamma   90.00
#
_symmetry.space_group_name_H-M   'P 1'
#
loop_
_entity.id
_entity.type
_entity.pdbx_description
1 polymer ?
#
loop_
_entity_poly.entity_id
_entity_poly.type
_entity_poly.pdbx_seq_one_letter_code
_entity_poly.pdbx_strand_id
1 'polypeptide(L)'
;MKLFNIEVERSYWLLTIGVVMAIYLWFFFMAISKFVEIKNERILKTNTEELQSLKEQIVLMQRLKSDAGIYPESIPDFPAGYSQLYTPHFLLLSYNEQLLNNVVQYIEQIYSSVISDTNLYNFNPFERYTIYIYKDSKDYKEKTKRPEWSGGYVSSRKIYTYESDNIKNILSHEVTHLIFNDFLATLAEKIPKWIHEGLAIHQEKKFSNLKTYPFDKMNFLPADEFLNFDLSKASSEKVNIWYLQSGSIISFMLDNYPKEHFYNFILKLKETANIDNALLWGYQSRFNNFSDLEAEWHKGLSIK
;
A
#
# COMPACT_ATOMS: atom_id res chain seq x y z
N MET A 1 2.02 33.44 84.64
CA MET A 1 1.88 33.58 83.17
C MET A 1 1.98 32.19 82.54
N LYS A 2 0.85 31.47 82.47
CA LYS A 2 0.75 30.18 81.75
C LYS A 2 0.16 30.49 80.37
N LEU A 3 1.01 30.50 79.35
CA LEU A 3 0.59 30.50 77.95
C LEU A 3 1.12 29.20 77.34
N PHE A 4 0.16 28.35 76.94
CA PHE A 4 0.30 27.11 76.16
C PHE A 4 0.83 25.85 76.88
N ASN A 5 -0.02 25.28 77.74
CA ASN A 5 0.02 23.86 78.10
C ASN A 5 -0.71 23.07 77.00
N ILE A 6 -0.04 22.80 75.87
CA ILE A 6 -0.53 21.85 74.87
C ILE A 6 -0.15 20.46 75.41
N GLU A 7 -1.16 19.68 75.79
CA GLU A 7 -0.99 18.32 76.33
C GLU A 7 -0.21 17.44 75.34
N VAL A 8 0.76 16.69 75.87
CA VAL A 8 1.64 15.77 75.12
C VAL A 8 0.87 14.77 74.26
N GLU A 9 -0.39 14.44 74.59
CA GLU A 9 -1.24 13.60 73.73
C GLU A 9 -1.63 14.26 72.40
N ARG A 10 -1.86 15.58 72.38
CA ARG A 10 -2.23 16.30 71.14
C ARG A 10 -1.07 16.34 70.14
N SER A 11 0.18 16.38 70.61
CA SER A 11 1.35 16.40 69.73
C SER A 11 1.57 15.04 69.02
N TYR A 12 1.30 13.92 69.70
CA TYR A 12 1.35 12.58 69.08
C TYR A 12 0.29 12.38 68.00
N TRP A 13 -0.96 12.83 68.23
CA TRP A 13 -2.03 12.76 67.24
C TRP A 13 -1.74 13.64 66.01
N LEU A 14 -1.20 14.84 66.21
CA LEU A 14 -0.81 15.72 65.09
C LEU A 14 0.34 15.11 64.27
N LEU A 15 1.30 14.45 64.92
CA LEU A 15 2.45 13.83 64.25
C LEU A 15 2.04 12.59 63.45
N THR A 16 1.18 11.73 64.00
CA THR A 16 0.63 10.57 63.29
C THR A 16 -0.22 10.97 62.08
N ILE A 17 -1.10 11.97 62.24
CA ILE A 17 -1.88 12.53 61.11
C ILE A 17 -0.94 13.11 60.04
N GLY A 18 0.11 13.83 60.44
CA GLY A 18 1.11 14.37 59.52
C GLY A 18 1.84 13.28 58.73
N VAL A 19 2.25 12.19 59.37
CA VAL A 19 2.91 11.04 58.72
C VAL A 19 1.95 10.34 57.76
N VAL A 20 0.71 10.09 58.16
CA VAL A 20 -0.31 9.46 57.31
C VAL A 20 -0.59 10.34 56.08
N MET A 21 -0.78 11.65 56.27
CA MET A 21 -0.94 12.59 55.17
C MET A 21 0.26 12.61 54.22
N ALA A 22 1.48 12.59 54.76
CA ALA A 22 2.70 12.55 53.94
C ALA A 22 2.78 11.29 53.09
N ILE A 23 2.38 10.13 53.63
CA ILE A 23 2.31 8.86 52.90
C ILE A 23 1.26 8.95 51.77
N TYR A 24 0.06 9.47 52.05
CA TYR A 24 -0.98 9.65 51.02
C TYR A 24 -0.54 10.63 49.92
N LEU A 25 0.10 11.74 50.29
CA LEU A 25 0.67 12.69 49.33
C LEU A 25 1.76 12.03 48.47
N TRP A 26 2.63 11.22 49.07
CA TRP A 26 3.67 10.49 48.34
C TRP A 26 3.08 9.51 47.32
N PHE A 27 2.08 8.70 47.71
CA PHE A 27 1.37 7.82 46.78
C PHE A 27 0.63 8.60 45.68
N PHE A 28 0.04 9.75 46.01
CA PHE A 28 -0.62 10.62 45.05
C PHE A 28 0.37 11.16 43.99
N PHE A 29 1.53 11.66 44.41
CA PHE A 29 2.57 12.10 43.48
C PHE A 29 3.13 10.95 42.64
N MET A 30 3.31 9.76 43.21
CA MET A 30 3.74 8.57 42.46
C MET A 30 2.70 8.18 41.40
N ALA A 31 1.41 8.21 41.73
CA ALA A 31 0.34 7.94 40.79
C ALA A 31 0.28 8.97 39.66
N ILE A 32 0.46 10.27 39.97
CA ILE A 32 0.54 11.33 38.95
C ILE A 32 1.75 11.12 38.04
N SER A 33 2.93 10.84 38.60
CA SER A 33 4.15 10.59 37.82
C SER A 33 3.95 9.45 36.83
N LYS A 34 3.41 8.32 37.29
CA LYS A 34 3.12 7.15 36.45
C LYS A 34 2.04 7.44 35.39
N PHE A 35 1.03 8.24 35.73
CA PHE A 35 0.02 8.68 34.77
C PHE A 35 0.61 9.55 33.66
N VAL A 36 1.50 10.49 34.01
CA VAL A 36 2.21 11.35 33.04
C VAL A 36 3.10 10.51 32.14
N GLU A 37 3.84 9.55 32.70
CA GLU A 37 4.71 8.64 31.93
C GLU A 37 3.91 7.83 30.89
N ILE A 38 2.81 7.18 31.31
CA ILE A 38 1.92 6.43 30.40
C ILE A 38 1.36 7.33 29.30
N LYS A 39 0.97 8.56 29.64
CA LYS A 39 0.45 9.51 28.64
C LYS A 39 1.55 9.90 27.63
N ASN A 40 2.77 10.14 28.10
CA ASN A 40 3.91 10.49 27.25
C ASN A 40 4.31 9.33 26.33
N GLU A 41 4.34 8.09 26.82
CA GLU A 41 4.60 6.90 25.99
C GLU A 41 3.55 6.74 24.89
N ARG A 42 2.26 6.96 25.21
CA ARG A 42 1.18 6.92 24.21
C ARG A 42 1.37 7.98 23.13
N ILE A 43 1.69 9.22 23.52
CA ILE A 43 1.95 10.32 22.58
C ILE A 43 3.14 9.99 21.68
N LEU A 44 4.24 9.50 22.24
CA LEU A 44 5.42 9.10 21.49
C LEU A 44 5.08 8.02 20.47
N LYS A 45 4.34 6.98 20.89
CA LYS A 45 3.91 5.91 20.01
C LYS A 45 3.05 6.42 18.85
N THR A 46 2.05 7.25 19.13
CA THR A 46 1.21 7.87 18.09
C THR A 46 2.04 8.69 17.11
N ASN A 47 2.94 9.55 17.60
CA ASN A 47 3.79 10.37 16.75
C ASN A 47 4.72 9.52 15.87
N THR A 48 5.26 8.40 16.40
CA THR A 48 6.09 7.49 15.60
C THR A 48 5.30 6.76 14.52
N GLU A 49 4.07 6.33 14.83
CA GLU A 49 3.17 5.70 13.85
C GLU A 49 2.78 6.69 12.74
N GLU A 50 2.48 7.93 13.10
CA GLU A 50 2.17 9.02 12.14
C GLU A 50 3.37 9.34 11.24
N LEU A 51 4.57 9.48 11.82
CA LEU A 51 5.78 9.75 11.05
C LEU A 51 6.11 8.60 10.08
N GLN A 52 5.92 7.36 10.51
CA GLN A 52 6.13 6.19 9.66
C GLN A 52 5.12 6.17 8.50
N SER A 53 3.84 6.40 8.80
CA SER A 53 2.80 6.53 7.77
C SER A 53 3.14 7.62 6.76
N LEU A 54 3.64 8.78 7.22
CA LEU A 54 4.01 9.88 6.33
C LEU A 54 5.20 9.52 5.42
N LYS A 55 6.24 8.87 5.97
CA LYS A 55 7.40 8.42 5.18
C LYS A 55 6.98 7.43 4.10
N GLU A 56 6.11 6.49 4.43
CA GLU A 56 5.64 5.49 3.46
C GLU A 56 4.70 6.11 2.42
N GLN A 57 3.86 7.08 2.79
CA GLN A 57 3.10 7.89 1.83
C GLN A 57 4.03 8.64 0.88
N ILE A 58 5.14 9.20 1.37
CA ILE A 58 6.16 9.85 0.53
C ILE A 58 6.80 8.85 -0.43
N VAL A 59 7.15 7.65 0.05
CA VAL A 59 7.71 6.58 -0.79
C VAL A 59 6.71 6.14 -1.86
N LEU A 60 5.44 5.96 -1.50
CA LEU A 60 4.38 5.68 -2.48
C LEU A 60 4.28 6.82 -3.49
N MET A 61 4.15 8.07 -3.05
CA MET A 61 4.08 9.23 -3.96
C MET A 61 5.27 9.30 -4.92
N GLN A 62 6.47 8.99 -4.43
CA GLN A 62 7.68 8.92 -5.23
C GLN A 62 7.63 7.78 -6.27
N ARG A 63 7.15 6.60 -5.89
CA ARG A 63 6.96 5.46 -6.79
C ARG A 63 5.92 5.74 -7.87
N LEU A 64 4.75 6.25 -7.50
CA LEU A 64 3.69 6.57 -8.44
C LEU A 64 4.17 7.56 -9.51
N LYS A 65 5.09 8.47 -9.15
CA LYS A 65 5.74 9.35 -10.10
C LYS A 65 6.72 8.63 -11.06
N SER A 66 7.30 7.48 -10.70
CA SER A 66 8.04 6.66 -11.67
C SER A 66 7.11 5.97 -12.66
N ASP A 67 5.94 5.49 -12.27
CA ASP A 67 5.10 4.73 -13.22
C ASP A 67 4.51 5.65 -14.33
N ALA A 68 4.52 6.97 -14.08
CA ALA A 68 4.23 8.01 -15.07
C ALA A 68 5.33 8.21 -16.14
N GLY A 69 6.59 7.83 -15.86
CA GLY A 69 7.72 8.09 -16.75
C GLY A 69 7.92 7.02 -17.83
N ILE A 70 8.32 7.43 -19.03
CA ILE A 70 8.79 6.51 -20.09
C ILE A 70 10.29 6.34 -19.89
N TYR A 71 10.73 5.13 -19.55
CA TYR A 71 12.15 4.79 -19.40
C TYR A 71 12.55 3.78 -20.46
N PRO A 72 13.75 3.90 -21.04
CA PRO A 72 14.25 2.91 -21.99
C PRO A 72 14.28 1.53 -21.32
N GLU A 73 13.78 0.51 -22.01
CA GLU A 73 13.92 -0.86 -21.55
C GLU A 73 15.41 -1.22 -21.56
N SER A 74 15.99 -1.32 -20.37
CA SER A 74 17.28 -1.99 -20.19
C SER A 74 17.02 -3.35 -19.56
N ILE A 75 17.50 -4.40 -20.21
CA ILE A 75 17.58 -5.74 -19.62
C ILE A 75 18.93 -5.76 -18.89
N PRO A 76 18.94 -5.82 -17.55
CA PRO A 76 20.18 -5.82 -16.78
C PRO A 76 21.04 -7.03 -17.13
N ASP A 77 22.35 -6.86 -17.19
CA ASP A 77 23.29 -7.98 -17.30
C ASP A 77 23.33 -8.75 -15.96
N PHE A 78 23.18 -10.08 -16.03
CA PHE A 78 22.98 -10.95 -14.87
C PHE A 78 24.33 -11.42 -14.31
N PRO A 79 24.74 -10.97 -13.11
CA PRO A 79 26.03 -11.35 -12.56
C PRO A 79 26.03 -12.81 -12.08
N ALA A 80 27.17 -13.50 -12.24
CA ALA A 80 27.41 -14.77 -11.57
C ALA A 80 27.29 -14.61 -10.03
N GLY A 81 26.74 -15.63 -9.34
CA GLY A 81 26.70 -15.69 -7.87
C GLY A 81 25.34 -15.42 -7.20
N TYR A 82 24.24 -15.33 -7.95
CA TYR A 82 22.89 -15.27 -7.36
C TYR A 82 22.45 -16.63 -6.84
N SER A 83 21.88 -16.63 -5.63
CA SER A 83 21.06 -17.75 -5.14
C SER A 83 19.73 -17.77 -5.87
N GLN A 84 19.15 -18.97 -6.02
CA GLN A 84 17.91 -19.18 -6.76
C GLN A 84 16.94 -20.01 -5.93
N LEU A 85 15.69 -19.57 -5.85
CA LEU A 85 14.59 -20.36 -5.28
C LEU A 85 13.42 -20.43 -6.26
N TYR A 86 12.75 -21.58 -6.25
CA TYR A 86 11.60 -21.84 -7.09
C TYR A 86 10.34 -21.97 -6.26
N THR A 87 9.25 -21.46 -6.80
CA THR A 87 7.88 -21.64 -6.33
C THR A 87 7.03 -22.13 -7.52
N PRO A 88 5.76 -22.52 -7.33
CA PRO A 88 4.88 -22.88 -8.45
C PRO A 88 4.92 -21.88 -9.61
N HIS A 89 4.80 -20.57 -9.34
CA HIS A 89 4.67 -19.53 -10.37
C HIS A 89 5.91 -18.65 -10.54
N PHE A 90 6.90 -18.70 -9.64
CA PHE A 90 8.06 -17.81 -9.68
C PHE A 90 9.41 -18.52 -9.58
N LEU A 91 10.40 -17.95 -10.26
CA LEU A 91 11.82 -18.11 -10.03
C LEU A 91 12.33 -16.82 -9.39
N LEU A 92 12.89 -16.92 -8.19
CA LEU A 92 13.44 -15.78 -7.45
C LEU A 92 14.96 -15.85 -7.47
N LEU A 93 15.61 -14.72 -7.76
CA LEU A 93 17.06 -14.58 -7.75
C LEU A 93 17.48 -13.42 -6.84
N SER A 94 18.41 -13.68 -5.92
CA SER A 94 19.07 -12.64 -5.12
C SER A 94 20.49 -13.05 -4.70
N TYR A 95 21.32 -12.07 -4.32
CA TYR A 95 22.57 -12.34 -3.59
C TYR A 95 22.32 -12.84 -2.16
N ASN A 96 21.15 -12.58 -1.59
CA ASN A 96 20.82 -12.89 -0.21
C ASN A 96 19.86 -14.09 -0.13
N GLU A 97 20.38 -15.28 0.19
CA GLU A 97 19.58 -16.50 0.33
C GLU A 97 18.52 -16.39 1.45
N GLN A 98 18.85 -15.73 2.56
CA GLN A 98 17.92 -15.54 3.67
C GLN A 98 16.72 -14.68 3.26
N LEU A 99 16.96 -13.65 2.45
CA LEU A 99 15.91 -12.85 1.85
C LEU A 99 15.00 -13.71 0.96
N LEU A 100 15.58 -14.56 0.10
CA LEU A 100 14.79 -15.46 -0.74
C LEU A 100 13.91 -16.38 0.11
N ASN A 101 14.46 -16.98 1.17
CA ASN A 101 13.71 -17.83 2.11
C ASN A 101 12.55 -17.11 2.79
N ASN A 102 12.65 -15.80 3.00
CA ASN A 102 11.55 -14.96 3.48
C ASN A 102 10.52 -14.69 2.38
N VAL A 103 10.96 -14.24 1.19
CA VAL A 103 10.06 -13.86 0.09
C VAL A 103 9.19 -15.04 -0.37
N VAL A 104 9.75 -16.26 -0.44
CA VAL A 104 8.98 -17.46 -0.82
C VAL A 104 7.83 -17.79 0.13
N GLN A 105 7.86 -17.29 1.38
CA GLN A 105 6.76 -17.51 2.34
C GLN A 105 5.47 -16.79 1.94
N TYR A 106 5.56 -15.70 1.17
CA TYR A 106 4.40 -14.85 0.87
C TYR A 106 4.18 -14.57 -0.62
N ILE A 107 5.14 -14.83 -1.52
CA ILE A 107 5.00 -14.48 -2.94
C ILE A 107 3.82 -15.21 -3.63
N GLU A 108 3.59 -16.47 -3.27
CA GLU A 108 2.45 -17.24 -3.77
C GLU A 108 1.12 -16.80 -3.16
N GLN A 109 1.14 -16.22 -1.95
CA GLN A 109 -0.04 -15.59 -1.35
C GLN A 109 -0.42 -14.32 -2.11
N ILE A 110 0.58 -13.53 -2.52
CA ILE A 110 0.38 -12.36 -3.38
C ILE A 110 -0.25 -12.81 -4.71
N TYR A 111 0.34 -13.78 -5.39
CA TYR A 111 -0.22 -14.33 -6.64
C TYR A 111 -1.67 -14.78 -6.46
N SER A 112 -1.93 -15.59 -5.43
CA SER A 112 -3.27 -16.10 -5.14
C SER A 112 -4.28 -14.99 -4.83
N SER A 113 -3.84 -13.90 -4.18
CA SER A 113 -4.68 -12.72 -3.93
C SER A 113 -5.11 -12.05 -5.23
N VAL A 114 -4.17 -11.82 -6.15
CA VAL A 114 -4.46 -11.23 -7.46
C VAL A 114 -5.43 -12.12 -8.24
N ILE A 115 -5.15 -13.42 -8.34
CA ILE A 115 -6.01 -14.38 -9.05
C ILE A 115 -7.41 -14.42 -8.44
N SER A 116 -7.50 -14.44 -7.11
CA SER A 116 -8.80 -14.51 -6.45
C SER A 116 -9.62 -13.25 -6.64
N ASP A 117 -9.03 -12.05 -6.52
CA ASP A 117 -9.80 -10.81 -6.62
C ASP A 117 -10.22 -10.50 -8.06
N THR A 118 -9.37 -10.83 -9.02
CA THR A 118 -9.68 -10.70 -10.45
C THR A 118 -10.51 -11.86 -11.00
N ASN A 119 -10.76 -12.90 -10.21
CA ASN A 119 -11.45 -14.13 -10.59
C ASN A 119 -10.84 -14.80 -11.84
N LEU A 120 -9.51 -14.71 -11.96
CA LEU A 120 -8.72 -15.28 -13.05
C LEU A 120 -8.32 -16.75 -12.75
N TYR A 121 -9.19 -17.58 -12.17
CA TYR A 121 -8.82 -18.93 -11.72
C TYR A 121 -8.33 -19.88 -12.84
N ASN A 122 -8.71 -19.61 -14.09
CA ASN A 122 -8.26 -20.36 -15.26
C ASN A 122 -6.99 -19.78 -15.91
N PHE A 123 -6.49 -18.66 -15.41
CA PHE A 123 -5.23 -18.08 -15.86
C PHE A 123 -4.08 -18.84 -15.21
N ASN A 124 -3.18 -19.36 -16.04
CA ASN A 124 -1.94 -19.97 -15.57
C ASN A 124 -0.81 -19.49 -16.49
N PRO A 125 0.31 -19.00 -15.92
CA PRO A 125 1.44 -18.61 -16.75
C PRO A 125 2.05 -19.84 -17.43
N PHE A 126 2.43 -19.70 -18.70
CA PHE A 126 3.09 -20.77 -19.46
C PHE A 126 4.46 -21.13 -18.87
N GLU A 127 5.15 -20.15 -18.27
CA GLU A 127 6.44 -20.31 -17.61
C GLU A 127 6.46 -19.51 -16.31
N ARG A 128 7.32 -19.91 -15.37
CA ARG A 128 7.52 -19.15 -14.13
C ARG A 128 7.99 -17.74 -14.43
N TYR A 129 7.39 -16.78 -13.75
CA TYR A 129 7.86 -15.40 -13.75
C TYR A 129 9.19 -15.30 -13.01
N THR A 130 10.07 -14.43 -13.48
CA THR A 130 11.37 -14.24 -12.82
C THR A 130 11.38 -12.97 -11.99
N ILE A 131 11.84 -13.05 -10.76
CA ILE A 131 11.99 -11.91 -9.85
C ILE A 131 13.47 -11.76 -9.52
N TYR A 132 14.05 -10.61 -9.88
CA TYR A 132 15.39 -10.20 -9.52
C TYR A 132 15.33 -9.26 -8.33
N ILE A 133 16.01 -9.62 -7.25
CA ILE A 133 16.10 -8.83 -6.03
C ILE A 133 17.57 -8.44 -5.80
N TYR A 134 17.90 -7.21 -6.18
CA TYR A 134 19.22 -6.60 -6.00
C TYR A 134 19.52 -6.35 -4.51
N LYS A 135 20.80 -6.16 -4.21
CA LYS A 135 21.28 -6.00 -2.83
C LYS A 135 20.68 -4.79 -2.13
N ASP A 136 20.56 -3.67 -2.84
CA ASP A 136 20.05 -2.41 -2.32
C ASP A 136 19.60 -1.50 -3.47
N SER A 137 19.02 -0.35 -3.13
CA SER A 137 18.56 0.64 -4.11
C SER A 137 19.70 1.08 -5.06
N LYS A 138 20.94 1.20 -4.56
CA LYS A 138 22.07 1.66 -5.37
C LYS A 138 22.40 0.65 -6.48
N ASP A 139 22.53 -0.64 -6.12
CA ASP A 139 22.77 -1.72 -7.07
C ASP A 139 21.63 -1.82 -8.10
N TYR A 140 20.38 -1.75 -7.64
CA TYR A 140 19.21 -1.72 -8.51
C TYR A 140 19.27 -0.58 -9.54
N LYS A 141 19.53 0.66 -9.12
CA LYS A 141 19.60 1.81 -10.04
C LYS A 141 20.76 1.68 -11.02
N GLU A 142 21.92 1.24 -10.55
CA GLU A 142 23.11 1.07 -11.40
C GLU A 142 22.85 0.04 -12.51
N LYS A 143 22.14 -1.04 -12.20
CA LYS A 143 21.87 -2.16 -13.11
C LYS A 143 20.68 -1.92 -14.04
N THR A 144 19.64 -1.25 -13.56
CA THR A 144 18.37 -1.05 -14.29
C THR A 144 18.25 0.31 -14.95
N LYS A 145 19.15 1.26 -14.60
CA LYS A 145 19.12 2.66 -15.03
C LYS A 145 17.81 3.39 -14.69
N ARG A 146 17.06 2.85 -13.71
CA ARG A 146 15.84 3.47 -13.18
C ARG A 146 16.19 4.65 -12.27
N PRO A 147 15.29 5.64 -12.15
CA PRO A 147 15.51 6.81 -11.30
C PRO A 147 15.49 6.45 -9.81
N GLU A 148 15.96 7.39 -8.98
CA GLU A 148 16.12 7.22 -7.53
C GLU A 148 14.86 6.72 -6.81
N TRP A 149 13.70 7.18 -7.28
CA TRP A 149 12.40 6.94 -6.66
C TRP A 149 11.73 5.63 -7.09
N SER A 150 12.34 4.84 -7.98
CA SER A 150 11.77 3.57 -8.44
C SER A 150 12.03 2.47 -7.40
N GLY A 151 10.96 1.87 -6.87
CA GLY A 151 11.04 0.73 -5.93
C GLY A 151 11.10 -0.64 -6.63
N GLY A 152 10.53 -0.73 -7.83
CA GLY A 152 10.58 -1.88 -8.70
C GLY A 152 10.02 -1.53 -10.08
N TYR A 153 10.13 -2.47 -11.02
CA TYR A 153 9.41 -2.42 -12.29
C TYR A 153 9.24 -3.81 -12.90
N VAL A 154 8.23 -3.93 -13.76
CA VAL A 154 8.01 -5.08 -14.64
C VAL A 154 8.56 -4.79 -16.04
N SER A 155 9.31 -5.72 -16.63
CA SER A 155 9.60 -5.75 -18.07
C SER A 155 9.77 -7.19 -18.53
N SER A 156 9.24 -7.52 -19.72
CA SER A 156 9.41 -8.85 -20.35
C SER A 156 9.10 -10.03 -19.42
N ARG A 157 7.98 -9.98 -18.68
CA ARG A 157 7.54 -10.99 -17.69
C ARG A 157 8.51 -11.19 -16.50
N LYS A 158 9.34 -10.20 -16.23
CA LYS A 158 10.30 -10.20 -15.12
C LYS A 158 10.04 -9.01 -14.21
N ILE A 159 10.22 -9.20 -12.91
CA ILE A 159 10.20 -8.16 -11.90
C ILE A 159 11.63 -7.86 -11.51
N TYR A 160 11.97 -6.58 -11.41
CA TYR A 160 13.25 -6.11 -10.91
C TYR A 160 12.98 -5.21 -9.71
N THR A 161 13.57 -5.53 -8.56
CA THR A 161 13.44 -4.78 -7.31
C THR A 161 14.68 -5.00 -6.43
N TYR A 162 14.71 -4.46 -5.22
CA TYR A 162 15.83 -4.59 -4.30
C TYR A 162 15.39 -4.91 -2.88
N GLU A 163 16.33 -5.43 -2.09
CA GLU A 163 16.13 -5.66 -0.66
C GLU A 163 15.77 -4.36 0.05
N SER A 164 14.57 -4.34 0.63
CA SER A 164 14.04 -3.20 1.39
C SER A 164 12.97 -3.67 2.36
N ASP A 165 12.70 -2.87 3.40
CA ASP A 165 11.66 -3.17 4.40
C ASP A 165 10.26 -3.25 3.76
N ASN A 166 10.04 -2.54 2.65
CA ASN A 166 8.77 -2.48 1.92
C ASN A 166 8.68 -3.46 0.74
N ILE A 167 9.63 -4.40 0.60
CA ILE A 167 9.70 -5.31 -0.55
C ILE A 167 8.40 -6.10 -0.76
N LYS A 168 7.69 -6.46 0.32
CA LYS A 168 6.40 -7.17 0.22
C LYS A 168 5.34 -6.32 -0.49
N ASN A 169 5.25 -5.02 -0.17
CA ASN A 169 4.32 -4.09 -0.81
C ASN A 169 4.70 -3.88 -2.27
N ILE A 170 6.00 -3.69 -2.53
CA ILE A 170 6.53 -3.51 -3.89
C ILE A 170 6.18 -4.73 -4.75
N LEU A 171 6.49 -5.93 -4.27
CA LEU A 171 6.18 -7.17 -4.97
C LEU A 171 4.67 -7.36 -5.18
N SER A 172 3.83 -7.00 -4.22
CA SER A 172 2.37 -7.08 -4.39
C SER A 172 1.88 -6.27 -5.59
N HIS A 173 2.43 -5.07 -5.73
CA HIS A 173 2.11 -4.17 -6.83
C HIS A 173 2.70 -4.67 -8.16
N GLU A 174 3.98 -5.05 -8.20
CA GLU A 174 4.64 -5.51 -9.43
C GLU A 174 4.10 -6.85 -9.94
N VAL A 175 3.77 -7.79 -9.04
CA VAL A 175 3.13 -9.07 -9.42
C VAL A 175 1.76 -8.81 -10.05
N THR A 176 1.03 -7.81 -9.57
CA THR A 176 -0.26 -7.43 -10.14
C THR A 176 -0.10 -6.94 -11.58
N HIS A 177 0.84 -6.03 -11.85
CA HIS A 177 1.14 -5.61 -13.21
C HIS A 177 1.53 -6.79 -14.09
N LEU A 178 2.38 -7.68 -13.58
CA LEU A 178 2.90 -8.80 -14.36
C LEU A 178 1.80 -9.82 -14.72
N ILE A 179 0.91 -10.18 -13.80
CA ILE A 179 -0.25 -11.05 -14.09
C ILE A 179 -1.19 -10.35 -15.07
N PHE A 180 -1.49 -9.08 -14.83
CA PHE A 180 -2.48 -8.35 -15.63
C PHE A 180 -1.98 -8.08 -17.06
N ASN A 181 -0.71 -7.70 -17.22
CA ASN A 181 -0.08 -7.54 -18.53
C ASN A 181 -0.06 -8.86 -19.31
N ASP A 182 0.23 -9.97 -18.64
CA ASP A 182 0.23 -11.29 -19.28
C ASP A 182 -1.19 -11.73 -19.68
N PHE A 183 -2.17 -11.49 -18.81
CA PHE A 183 -3.58 -11.71 -19.14
C PHE A 183 -4.04 -10.89 -20.35
N LEU A 184 -3.66 -9.61 -20.44
CA LEU A 184 -4.04 -8.71 -21.53
C LEU A 184 -3.23 -8.93 -22.81
N ALA A 185 -2.02 -9.50 -22.70
CA ALA A 185 -1.08 -9.70 -23.79
C ALA A 185 -0.83 -8.40 -24.57
N THR A 186 -0.92 -8.42 -25.91
CA THR A 186 -0.68 -7.26 -26.79
C THR A 186 -1.68 -6.12 -26.61
N LEU A 187 -2.75 -6.32 -25.82
CA LEU A 187 -3.76 -5.30 -25.56
C LEU A 187 -3.46 -4.49 -24.30
N ALA A 188 -2.46 -4.88 -23.50
CA ALA A 188 -2.08 -4.17 -22.27
C ALA A 188 -1.83 -2.68 -22.51
N GLU A 189 -1.13 -2.32 -23.59
CA GLU A 189 -0.81 -0.92 -23.92
C GLU A 189 -2.04 -0.08 -24.34
N LYS A 190 -3.13 -0.73 -24.75
CA LYS A 190 -4.37 -0.06 -25.14
C LYS A 190 -5.32 0.16 -23.97
N ILE A 191 -5.06 -0.51 -22.84
CA ILE A 191 -5.90 -0.38 -21.66
C ILE A 191 -5.56 0.91 -20.93
N PRO A 192 -6.56 1.69 -20.48
CA PRO A 192 -6.34 2.89 -19.69
C PRO A 192 -5.48 2.60 -18.45
N LYS A 193 -4.44 3.41 -18.26
CA LYS A 193 -3.47 3.23 -17.17
C LYS A 193 -4.13 3.15 -15.79
N TRP A 194 -5.20 3.89 -15.54
CA TRP A 194 -5.87 3.91 -14.23
C TRP A 194 -6.34 2.51 -13.79
N ILE A 195 -6.62 1.60 -14.73
CA ILE A 195 -7.03 0.22 -14.42
C ILE A 195 -5.82 -0.60 -13.98
N HIS A 196 -4.69 -0.47 -14.69
CA HIS A 196 -3.43 -1.14 -14.32
C HIS A 196 -2.96 -0.70 -12.93
N GLU A 197 -2.88 0.61 -12.73
CA GLU A 197 -2.37 1.22 -11.51
C GLU A 197 -3.36 1.04 -10.36
N GLY A 198 -4.66 1.22 -10.61
CA GLY A 198 -5.68 1.05 -9.59
C GLY A 198 -5.73 -0.37 -9.05
N LEU A 199 -5.59 -1.39 -9.91
CA LEU A 199 -5.52 -2.77 -9.48
C LEU A 199 -4.24 -3.06 -8.67
N ALA A 200 -3.09 -2.52 -9.12
CA ALA A 200 -1.83 -2.68 -8.41
C ALA A 200 -1.86 -2.03 -7.02
N ILE A 201 -2.42 -0.82 -6.89
CA ILE A 201 -2.62 -0.13 -5.61
C ILE A 201 -3.60 -0.89 -4.71
N HIS A 202 -4.70 -1.41 -5.26
CA HIS A 202 -5.65 -2.21 -4.50
C HIS A 202 -4.97 -3.43 -3.88
N GLN A 203 -4.16 -4.16 -4.65
CA GLN A 203 -3.44 -5.33 -4.15
C GLN A 203 -2.35 -4.94 -3.15
N GLU A 204 -1.56 -3.90 -3.44
CA GLU A 204 -0.55 -3.37 -2.52
C GLU A 204 -1.12 -3.08 -1.13
N LYS A 205 -2.30 -2.46 -1.07
CA LYS A 205 -3.00 -2.14 0.18
C LYS A 205 -3.30 -3.36 1.05
N LYS A 206 -3.57 -4.53 0.44
CA LYS A 206 -3.87 -5.77 1.18
C LYS A 206 -2.67 -6.34 1.92
N PHE A 207 -1.46 -6.06 1.42
CA PHE A 207 -0.21 -6.57 1.97
C PHE A 207 0.61 -5.51 2.71
N SER A 208 0.19 -4.25 2.64
CA SER A 208 0.76 -3.15 3.40
C SER A 208 0.39 -3.24 4.88
N ASN A 209 1.34 -2.89 5.74
CA ASN A 209 1.10 -2.74 7.18
C ASN A 209 0.34 -1.43 7.50
N LEU A 210 0.11 -0.58 6.51
CA LEU A 210 -0.61 0.69 6.68
C LEU A 210 -2.11 0.46 6.76
N LYS A 211 -2.72 1.03 7.81
CA LYS A 211 -4.16 0.89 8.07
C LYS A 211 -5.06 1.52 6.99
N THR A 212 -4.56 2.41 6.15
CA THR A 212 -5.30 2.98 5.02
C THR A 212 -4.37 3.77 4.11
N TYR A 213 -4.55 3.69 2.79
CA TYR A 213 -4.26 4.80 1.87
C TYR A 213 -5.50 5.69 1.86
N PRO A 214 -5.58 6.76 2.67
CA PRO A 214 -6.76 7.59 2.72
C PRO A 214 -6.89 8.34 1.40
N PHE A 215 -7.95 8.02 0.65
CA PHE A 215 -8.36 8.82 -0.48
C PHE A 215 -9.24 9.98 0.03
N ASP A 216 -8.85 11.21 -0.28
CA ASP A 216 -9.65 12.39 0.06
C ASP A 216 -10.84 12.51 -0.90
N LYS A 217 -12.03 12.23 -0.37
CA LYS A 217 -13.29 12.25 -1.10
C LYS A 217 -13.65 13.67 -1.58
N MET A 218 -13.10 14.71 -0.95
CA MET A 218 -13.35 16.11 -1.32
C MET A 218 -12.39 16.61 -2.40
N ASN A 219 -11.32 15.87 -2.68
CA ASN A 219 -10.27 16.26 -3.61
C ASN A 219 -10.02 15.13 -4.63
N PHE A 220 -10.84 15.12 -5.69
CA PHE A 220 -10.78 14.13 -6.76
C PHE A 220 -10.83 14.81 -8.14
N LEU A 221 -10.38 14.08 -9.16
CA LEU A 221 -10.45 14.48 -10.56
C LEU A 221 -11.80 14.02 -11.15
N PRO A 222 -12.63 14.92 -11.69
CA PRO A 222 -13.87 14.53 -12.36
C PRO A 222 -13.60 13.62 -13.57
N ALA A 223 -14.59 12.82 -13.97
CA ALA A 223 -14.47 11.78 -15.00
C ALA A 223 -13.67 12.19 -16.25
N ASP A 224 -13.99 13.34 -16.85
CA ASP A 224 -13.31 13.81 -18.07
C ASP A 224 -11.82 14.14 -17.81
N GLU A 225 -11.50 14.78 -16.69
CA GLU A 225 -10.12 15.07 -16.29
C GLU A 225 -9.37 13.79 -15.93
N PHE A 226 -10.02 12.87 -15.21
CA PHE A 226 -9.42 11.61 -14.76
C PHE A 226 -9.08 10.67 -15.92
N LEU A 227 -10.01 10.51 -16.87
CA LEU A 227 -9.83 9.62 -18.02
C LEU A 227 -8.83 10.17 -19.04
N ASN A 228 -8.76 11.49 -19.21
CA ASN A 228 -7.84 12.16 -20.13
C ASN A 228 -6.56 12.68 -19.45
N PHE A 229 -6.26 12.20 -18.24
CA PHE A 229 -5.19 12.74 -17.41
C PHE A 229 -3.80 12.50 -18.02
N ASP A 230 -3.05 13.58 -18.28
CA ASP A 230 -1.67 13.51 -18.77
C ASP A 230 -0.68 13.51 -17.60
N LEU A 231 -0.31 12.30 -17.17
CA LEU A 231 0.66 12.06 -16.09
C LEU A 231 2.01 12.78 -16.30
N SER A 232 2.41 13.04 -17.56
CA SER A 232 3.72 13.64 -17.87
C SER A 232 3.78 15.15 -17.64
N LYS A 233 2.62 15.83 -17.66
CA LYS A 233 2.51 17.29 -17.54
C LYS A 233 1.91 17.75 -16.21
N ALA A 234 1.28 16.84 -15.48
CA ALA A 234 0.59 17.16 -14.24
C ALA A 234 1.57 17.46 -13.07
N SER A 235 1.08 18.22 -12.09
CA SER A 235 1.80 18.43 -10.82
C SER A 235 1.86 17.13 -10.03
N SER A 236 2.90 16.97 -9.19
CA SER A 236 3.04 15.79 -8.31
C SER A 236 1.80 15.54 -7.44
N GLU A 237 1.12 16.61 -7.01
CA GLU A 237 -0.12 16.54 -6.24
C GLU A 237 -1.26 15.92 -7.05
N LYS A 238 -1.52 16.43 -8.26
CA LYS A 238 -2.58 15.88 -9.11
C LYS A 238 -2.28 14.44 -9.56
N VAL A 239 -1.01 14.12 -9.83
CA VAL A 239 -0.58 12.74 -10.10
C VAL A 239 -0.94 11.84 -8.91
N ASN A 240 -0.62 12.26 -7.69
CA ASN A 240 -0.98 11.49 -6.49
C ASN A 240 -2.49 11.30 -6.35
N ILE A 241 -3.29 12.35 -6.56
CA ILE A 241 -4.76 12.25 -6.56
C ILE A 241 -5.22 11.21 -7.59
N TRP A 242 -4.70 11.26 -8.81
CA TRP A 242 -5.08 10.33 -9.89
C TRP A 242 -4.81 8.86 -9.51
N TYR A 243 -3.65 8.56 -8.93
CA TYR A 243 -3.31 7.20 -8.51
C TYR A 243 -4.17 6.72 -7.33
N LEU A 244 -4.33 7.56 -6.30
CA LEU A 244 -5.18 7.23 -5.14
C LEU A 244 -6.65 7.06 -5.56
N GLN A 245 -7.13 7.90 -6.48
CA GLN A 245 -8.46 7.77 -7.08
C GLN A 245 -8.59 6.49 -7.88
N SER A 246 -7.61 6.14 -8.71
CA SER A 246 -7.56 4.88 -9.48
C SER A 246 -7.69 3.67 -8.56
N GLY A 247 -6.88 3.61 -7.50
CA GLY A 247 -6.94 2.54 -6.50
C GLY A 247 -8.26 2.51 -5.75
N SER A 248 -8.83 3.67 -5.43
CA SER A 248 -10.12 3.79 -4.75
C SER A 248 -11.28 3.30 -5.62
N ILE A 249 -11.31 3.65 -6.91
CA ILE A 249 -12.33 3.19 -7.86
C ILE A 249 -12.26 1.68 -8.05
N ILE A 250 -11.05 1.12 -8.29
CA ILE A 250 -10.89 -0.34 -8.45
C ILE A 250 -11.25 -1.08 -7.16
N SER A 251 -10.88 -0.54 -5.99
CA SER A 251 -11.30 -1.12 -4.71
C SER A 251 -12.82 -1.11 -4.57
N PHE A 252 -13.49 -0.03 -4.94
CA PHE A 252 -14.96 0.01 -4.90
C PHE A 252 -15.59 -1.04 -5.81
N MET A 253 -15.07 -1.18 -7.03
CA MET A 253 -15.50 -2.19 -8.01
C MET A 253 -15.33 -3.62 -7.48
N LEU A 254 -14.21 -3.94 -6.83
CA LEU A 254 -13.91 -5.27 -6.29
C LEU A 254 -14.60 -5.56 -4.95
N ASP A 255 -14.72 -4.57 -4.07
CA ASP A 255 -15.20 -4.76 -2.70
C ASP A 255 -16.73 -4.74 -2.59
N ASN A 256 -17.44 -4.07 -3.51
CA ASN A 256 -18.89 -3.86 -3.42
C ASN A 256 -19.70 -4.74 -4.38
N TYR A 257 -19.04 -5.51 -5.24
CA TYR A 257 -19.69 -6.34 -6.24
C TYR A 257 -19.06 -7.74 -6.26
N PRO A 258 -19.83 -8.78 -6.65
CA PRO A 258 -19.26 -10.10 -6.93
C PRO A 258 -18.08 -10.05 -7.89
N LYS A 259 -17.04 -10.85 -7.61
CA LYS A 259 -15.76 -10.84 -8.34
C LYS A 259 -15.93 -11.20 -9.83
N GLU A 260 -16.98 -11.93 -10.16
CA GLU A 260 -17.38 -12.26 -11.53
C GLU A 260 -17.66 -11.01 -12.36
N HIS A 261 -18.16 -9.93 -11.76
CA HIS A 261 -18.37 -8.66 -12.47
C HIS A 261 -17.06 -8.02 -12.90
N PHE A 262 -16.05 -8.01 -12.01
CA PHE A 262 -14.74 -7.49 -12.35
C PHE A 262 -14.06 -8.35 -13.42
N TYR A 263 -14.14 -9.68 -13.32
CA TYR A 263 -13.66 -10.60 -14.36
C TYR A 263 -14.30 -10.32 -15.71
N ASN A 264 -15.62 -10.20 -15.74
CA ASN A 264 -16.37 -9.92 -16.96
C ASN A 264 -15.99 -8.56 -17.55
N PHE A 265 -15.80 -7.55 -16.69
CA PHE A 265 -15.29 -6.24 -17.08
C PHE A 265 -13.91 -6.33 -17.75
N ILE A 266 -12.91 -6.95 -17.11
CA ILE A 266 -11.56 -7.03 -17.69
C ILE A 266 -11.51 -7.93 -18.94
N LEU A 267 -12.36 -8.96 -19.03
CA LEU A 267 -12.50 -9.79 -20.22
C LEU A 267 -13.04 -8.96 -21.39
N LYS A 268 -14.12 -8.18 -21.16
CA LYS A 268 -14.70 -7.34 -22.21
C LYS A 268 -13.80 -6.18 -22.60
N LEU A 269 -13.07 -5.65 -21.63
CA LEU A 269 -12.06 -4.62 -21.84
C LEU A 269 -10.92 -5.17 -22.71
N LYS A 270 -10.46 -6.39 -22.45
CA LYS A 270 -9.49 -7.08 -23.31
C LYS A 270 -10.04 -7.23 -24.74
N GLU A 271 -11.31 -7.53 -24.94
CA GLU A 271 -11.88 -7.67 -26.30
C GLU A 271 -11.98 -6.34 -27.07
N THR A 272 -12.35 -5.25 -26.39
CA THR A 272 -12.84 -4.04 -27.05
C THR A 272 -11.96 -2.82 -26.86
N ALA A 273 -11.09 -2.81 -25.84
CA ALA A 273 -10.39 -1.62 -25.34
C ALA A 273 -11.31 -0.41 -25.08
N ASN A 274 -12.61 -0.63 -24.88
CA ASN A 274 -13.60 0.41 -24.64
C ASN A 274 -14.16 0.28 -23.23
N ILE A 275 -13.93 1.30 -22.40
CA ILE A 275 -14.27 1.31 -20.97
C ILE A 275 -15.79 1.20 -20.78
N ASP A 276 -16.56 2.03 -21.47
CA ASP A 276 -18.01 2.09 -21.28
C ASP A 276 -18.68 0.77 -21.67
N ASN A 277 -18.29 0.17 -22.80
CA ASN A 277 -18.75 -1.15 -23.21
C ASN A 277 -18.36 -2.23 -22.20
N ALA A 278 -17.14 -2.16 -21.66
CA ALA A 278 -16.68 -3.12 -20.66
C ALA A 278 -17.46 -2.97 -19.35
N LEU A 279 -17.73 -1.74 -18.90
CA LEU A 279 -18.53 -1.46 -17.71
C LEU A 279 -19.97 -1.94 -17.86
N LEU A 280 -20.60 -1.57 -18.98
CA LEU A 280 -21.96 -1.99 -19.32
C LEU A 280 -22.11 -3.50 -19.27
N TRP A 281 -21.18 -4.25 -19.88
CA TRP A 281 -21.23 -5.70 -19.91
C TRP A 281 -20.82 -6.34 -18.58
N GLY A 282 -19.68 -5.93 -18.02
CA GLY A 282 -19.10 -6.51 -16.83
C GLY A 282 -19.98 -6.36 -15.59
N TYR A 283 -20.63 -5.20 -15.46
CA TYR A 283 -21.50 -4.87 -14.33
C TYR A 283 -22.99 -4.96 -14.68
N GLN A 284 -23.35 -5.67 -15.76
CA GLN A 284 -24.73 -6.00 -16.11
C GLN A 284 -25.66 -4.79 -16.12
N SER A 285 -25.25 -3.73 -16.83
CA SER A 285 -25.97 -2.45 -16.94
C SER A 285 -26.13 -1.66 -15.64
N ARG A 286 -25.42 -2.01 -14.56
CA ARG A 286 -25.32 -1.14 -13.37
C ARG A 286 -24.63 0.18 -13.68
N PHE A 287 -23.63 0.13 -14.57
CA PHE A 287 -22.91 1.30 -15.07
C PHE A 287 -22.99 1.28 -16.60
N ASN A 288 -23.63 2.29 -17.20
CA ASN A 288 -23.69 2.37 -18.67
C ASN A 288 -22.43 2.99 -19.27
N ASN A 289 -21.68 3.73 -18.45
CA ASN A 289 -20.45 4.41 -18.79
C ASN A 289 -19.64 4.72 -17.52
N PHE A 290 -18.47 5.30 -17.67
CA PHE A 290 -17.62 5.68 -16.54
C PHE A 290 -18.28 6.72 -15.60
N SER A 291 -19.08 7.65 -16.10
CA SER A 291 -19.73 8.66 -15.27
C SER A 291 -20.73 8.03 -14.28
N ASP A 292 -21.44 6.97 -14.69
CA ASP A 292 -22.31 6.20 -13.79
C ASP A 292 -21.50 5.53 -12.68
N LEU A 293 -20.34 4.95 -13.03
CA LEU A 293 -19.42 4.36 -12.06
C LEU A 293 -18.90 5.41 -11.07
N GLU A 294 -18.46 6.56 -11.56
CA GLU A 294 -17.97 7.66 -10.73
C GLU A 294 -19.05 8.13 -9.73
N ALA A 295 -20.29 8.33 -10.21
CA ALA A 295 -21.38 8.79 -9.36
C ALA A 295 -21.70 7.80 -8.23
N GLU A 296 -21.72 6.49 -8.53
CA GLU A 296 -21.98 5.45 -7.53
C GLU A 296 -20.79 5.25 -6.58
N TRP A 297 -19.57 5.28 -7.09
CA TRP A 297 -18.34 5.26 -6.29
C TRP A 297 -18.31 6.43 -5.30
N HIS A 298 -18.59 7.64 -5.76
CA HIS A 298 -18.63 8.85 -4.92
C HIS A 298 -19.69 8.76 -3.81
N LYS A 299 -20.87 8.18 -4.11
CA LYS A 299 -21.88 7.87 -3.08
C LYS A 299 -21.36 6.83 -2.07
N GLY A 300 -20.74 5.75 -2.54
CA GLY A 300 -20.18 4.68 -1.69
C GLY A 300 -19.08 5.19 -0.76
N LEU A 301 -18.31 6.19 -1.21
CA LEU A 301 -17.36 6.89 -0.37
C LEU A 301 -18.06 7.61 0.80
N SER A 302 -19.26 8.15 0.65
CA SER A 302 -19.94 8.93 1.71
C SER A 302 -20.56 8.09 2.85
N ILE A 303 -20.55 6.75 2.75
CA ILE A 303 -21.32 5.84 3.63
C ILE A 303 -20.42 5.15 4.71
N LYS A 304 -19.17 5.58 4.88
CA LYS A 304 -18.25 5.06 5.92
C LYS A 304 -17.87 6.12 6.93
#